data_AF-A0A959N1U2-F1
#
_entry.id   AF-A0A959N1U2-F1
#
_cell.length_a   1.000
_cell.length_b   1.000
_cell.length_c   1.000
_cell.angle_alpha   90.00
_cell.angle_beta   90.00
_cell.angle_gamma   90.00
#
_symmetry.space_group_name_H-M   'P 1'
#
loop_
_entity.id
_entity.type
_entity.pdbx_description
1 polymer ?
#
loop_
_entity_poly.entity_id
_entity_poly.type
_entity_poly.pdbx_seq_one_letter_code
_entity_poly.pdbx_strand_id
1 'polypeptide(L)'
;MPIPTEVAIYKRDGSFSLYTSYASARADAVDFDLIQIRADLNEQIVLKDKVDIWIMPGVVIDNTNGGATITDNSVAVMCKIYGEGIIKNTRDVGTTWYECIKISNSNSSLSVECDYIEAYGGTSANGIEGPCIDVVNAKKFHLKCNKVYNVRNSAIVIGKKTSSTQFNVIGDINLKISDVETGDSTYGTSALLIFGIGFININEILCRNLGHCLSLRGGEVVARIKKMTSRMNRTNFVSTVHIDQGTSEQKLVLYFDEILNLSTGSISASTAIEHHQGTGIFIGRSAFTNSFGSNPAPTIQISKSGQTPNGLPKGYLKINNITSVNGVTLTLNDFNEQITIDANHIEGNGGTVIYSSGSSTERGNYFIKNAKIINKSTSSSAKGIYFENIYPIVTLNNVKIISGSEVGSNIFLGNGSSIDVYNYGLFGNLTIQSAVNLKIGPKPGASGYNYQCIIDEDLT
;
A
#
# COMPACT_ATOMS: atom_id res chain seq x y z
N MET A 1 -26.34 44.15 -13.06
CA MET A 1 -25.28 43.37 -13.74
C MET A 1 -25.89 42.06 -14.19
N PRO A 2 -25.64 41.58 -15.42
CA PRO A 2 -26.06 40.23 -15.79
C PRO A 2 -25.44 39.24 -14.79
N ILE A 3 -26.23 38.28 -14.33
CA ILE A 3 -25.70 37.17 -13.52
C ILE A 3 -24.58 36.53 -14.36
N PRO A 4 -23.34 36.43 -13.86
CA PRO A 4 -22.26 35.84 -14.64
C PRO A 4 -22.67 34.43 -15.03
N THR A 5 -22.58 34.12 -16.32
CA THR A 5 -23.03 32.84 -16.84
C THR A 5 -22.04 31.76 -16.43
N GLU A 6 -22.53 30.74 -15.76
CA GLU A 6 -21.72 29.82 -14.95
C GLU A 6 -21.09 28.70 -15.80
N VAL A 7 -21.76 28.35 -16.91
CA VAL A 7 -21.37 27.25 -17.80
C VAL A 7 -21.48 27.67 -19.26
N ALA A 8 -20.56 27.20 -20.09
CA ALA A 8 -20.57 27.43 -21.53
C ALA A 8 -20.33 26.15 -22.32
N ILE A 9 -20.84 26.07 -23.55
CA ILE A 9 -20.49 25.03 -24.52
C ILE A 9 -19.67 25.66 -25.64
N TYR A 10 -18.53 25.05 -25.95
CA TYR A 10 -17.81 25.28 -27.19
C TYR A 10 -18.09 24.11 -28.13
N LYS A 11 -18.83 24.39 -29.21
CA LYS A 11 -19.25 23.37 -30.16
C LYS A 11 -18.18 23.11 -31.22
N ARG A 12 -18.23 21.94 -31.85
CA ARG A 12 -17.30 21.59 -32.95
C ARG A 12 -17.36 22.57 -34.13
N ASP A 13 -18.50 23.18 -34.41
CA ASP A 13 -18.66 24.18 -35.48
C ASP A 13 -18.07 25.57 -35.11
N GLY A 14 -17.46 25.70 -33.92
CA GLY A 14 -16.90 26.95 -33.41
C GLY A 14 -17.95 27.86 -32.76
N SER A 15 -19.22 27.46 -32.72
CA SER A 15 -20.25 28.21 -32.02
C SER A 15 -20.10 28.10 -30.51
N PHE A 16 -20.57 29.14 -29.82
CA PHE A 16 -20.46 29.28 -28.38
C PHE A 16 -21.83 29.59 -27.80
N SER A 17 -22.21 28.90 -26.73
CA SER A 17 -23.50 29.09 -26.05
C SER A 17 -23.31 29.12 -24.55
N LEU A 18 -24.09 29.98 -23.88
CA LEU A 18 -23.99 30.25 -22.45
C LEU A 18 -25.20 29.68 -21.71
N TYR A 19 -24.96 29.07 -20.55
CA TYR A 19 -25.95 28.40 -19.71
C TYR A 19 -25.78 28.77 -18.24
N THR A 20 -26.88 28.73 -17.49
CA THR A 20 -26.90 28.97 -16.04
C THR A 20 -26.77 27.69 -15.21
N SER A 21 -26.63 26.52 -15.85
CA SER A 21 -26.40 25.25 -15.17
C SER A 21 -25.67 24.26 -16.09
N TYR A 22 -24.99 23.30 -15.47
CA TYR A 22 -24.37 22.19 -16.18
C TYR A 22 -25.44 21.28 -16.80
N ALA A 23 -26.54 21.01 -16.10
CA ALA A 23 -27.60 20.13 -16.61
C ALA A 23 -28.17 20.62 -17.97
N SER A 24 -28.39 21.92 -18.13
CA SER A 24 -28.85 22.51 -19.40
C SER A 24 -27.77 22.45 -20.47
N ALA A 25 -26.53 22.80 -20.14
CA ALA A 25 -25.41 22.69 -21.08
C ALA A 25 -25.21 21.25 -21.57
N ARG A 26 -25.32 20.27 -20.68
CA ARG A 26 -25.21 18.84 -20.99
C ARG A 26 -26.34 18.36 -21.91
N ALA A 27 -27.57 18.85 -21.74
CA ALA A 27 -28.68 18.48 -22.60
C ALA A 27 -28.40 18.88 -24.07
N ASP A 28 -27.88 20.08 -24.27
CA ASP A 28 -27.65 20.70 -25.58
C ASP A 28 -26.34 20.29 -26.26
N ALA A 29 -25.35 19.82 -25.50
CA ALA A 29 -24.08 19.33 -26.04
C ALA A 29 -24.27 18.09 -26.92
N VAL A 30 -23.45 17.90 -27.95
CA VAL A 30 -23.41 16.68 -28.76
C VAL A 30 -22.02 16.05 -28.75
N ASP A 31 -21.88 14.85 -29.30
CA ASP A 31 -20.59 14.15 -29.39
C ASP A 31 -19.47 15.11 -29.85
N PHE A 32 -18.38 15.12 -29.09
CA PHE A 32 -17.16 15.90 -29.29
C PHE A 32 -17.23 17.41 -28.98
N ASP A 33 -18.28 17.88 -28.34
CA ASP A 33 -18.32 19.23 -27.76
C ASP A 33 -17.49 19.32 -26.47
N LEU A 34 -17.18 20.56 -26.07
CA LEU A 34 -16.54 20.89 -24.80
C LEU A 34 -17.47 21.74 -23.92
N ILE A 35 -17.77 21.27 -22.71
CA ILE A 35 -18.44 22.07 -21.69
C ILE A 35 -17.38 22.75 -20.81
N GLN A 36 -17.46 24.06 -20.66
CA GLN A 36 -16.58 24.86 -19.81
C GLN A 36 -17.33 25.35 -18.58
N ILE A 37 -16.84 25.01 -17.39
CA ILE A 37 -17.37 25.45 -16.10
C ILE A 37 -16.48 26.57 -15.58
N ARG A 38 -17.05 27.76 -15.41
CA ARG A 38 -16.31 29.01 -15.16
C ARG A 38 -16.69 29.71 -13.85
N ALA A 39 -17.65 29.16 -13.11
CA ALA A 39 -18.07 29.62 -11.80
C ALA A 39 -18.33 28.42 -10.89
N ASP A 40 -18.33 28.66 -9.59
CA ASP A 40 -18.62 27.62 -8.60
C ASP A 40 -20.02 27.04 -8.82
N LEU A 41 -20.13 25.71 -8.70
CA LEU A 41 -21.39 25.00 -8.91
C LEU A 41 -21.74 24.16 -7.68
N ASN A 42 -23.03 24.15 -7.34
CA ASN A 42 -23.62 23.23 -6.36
C ASN A 42 -24.64 22.31 -7.04
N GLU A 43 -24.15 21.49 -7.96
CA GLU A 43 -24.96 20.50 -8.68
C GLU A 43 -24.16 19.24 -9.00
N GLN A 44 -24.85 18.17 -9.40
CA GLN A 44 -24.22 16.96 -9.90
C GLN A 44 -23.85 17.09 -11.38
N ILE A 45 -22.62 16.72 -11.70
CA ILE A 45 -22.08 16.63 -13.05
C ILE A 45 -22.28 15.20 -13.57
N VAL A 46 -23.38 14.99 -14.30
CA VAL A 46 -23.62 13.72 -15.00
C VAL A 46 -22.88 13.71 -16.32
N LEU A 47 -21.97 12.76 -16.53
CA LEU A 47 -21.18 12.68 -17.75
C LEU A 47 -22.06 12.39 -18.99
N LYS A 48 -21.55 12.76 -20.15
CA LYS A 48 -22.15 12.48 -21.47
C LYS A 48 -21.08 11.91 -22.38
N ASP A 49 -21.43 10.86 -23.12
CA ASP A 49 -20.45 10.16 -23.97
C ASP A 49 -19.83 11.14 -24.98
N LYS A 50 -18.51 11.10 -25.11
CA LYS A 50 -17.69 11.94 -26.01
C LYS A 50 -17.82 13.45 -25.81
N VAL A 51 -18.37 13.92 -24.70
CA VAL A 51 -18.37 15.35 -24.34
C VAL A 51 -17.33 15.59 -23.28
N ASP A 52 -16.33 16.41 -23.60
CA ASP A 52 -15.28 16.75 -22.66
C ASP A 52 -15.71 17.91 -21.75
N ILE A 53 -15.08 18.02 -20.59
CA ILE A 53 -15.36 19.05 -19.59
C ILE A 53 -14.05 19.75 -19.24
N TRP A 54 -14.07 21.08 -19.26
CA TRP A 54 -12.99 21.90 -18.72
C TRP A 54 -13.49 22.68 -17.52
N ILE A 55 -12.77 22.59 -16.40
CA ILE A 55 -13.08 23.32 -15.18
C ILE A 55 -12.00 24.38 -14.99
N MET A 56 -12.42 25.64 -14.92
CA MET A 56 -11.50 26.76 -14.75
C MET A 56 -10.68 26.62 -13.45
N PRO A 57 -9.39 27.00 -13.43
CA PRO A 57 -8.58 26.97 -12.22
C PRO A 57 -9.26 27.66 -11.04
N GLY A 58 -9.27 27.00 -9.88
CA GLY A 58 -9.85 27.51 -8.64
C GLY A 58 -11.38 27.43 -8.53
N VAL A 59 -12.10 27.09 -9.61
CA VAL A 59 -13.55 26.87 -9.56
C VAL A 59 -13.88 25.60 -8.79
N VAL A 60 -14.84 25.69 -7.88
CA VAL A 60 -15.30 24.61 -7.03
C VAL A 60 -16.60 24.02 -7.55
N ILE A 61 -16.63 22.71 -7.75
CA ILE A 61 -17.87 21.95 -7.94
C ILE A 61 -18.10 21.15 -6.67
N ASP A 62 -19.13 21.49 -5.91
CA ASP A 62 -19.46 20.83 -4.64
C ASP A 62 -20.92 20.39 -4.60
N ASN A 63 -21.19 19.10 -4.75
CA ASN A 63 -22.56 18.60 -4.70
C ASN A 63 -22.99 18.33 -3.26
N THR A 64 -23.78 19.24 -2.70
CA THR A 64 -24.34 19.11 -1.35
C THR A 64 -25.73 18.46 -1.32
N ASN A 65 -26.36 18.27 -2.48
CA ASN A 65 -27.75 17.86 -2.64
C ASN A 65 -27.95 16.33 -2.63
N GLY A 66 -26.86 15.56 -2.59
CA GLY A 66 -26.86 14.10 -2.55
C GLY A 66 -26.44 13.45 -3.88
N GLY A 67 -25.96 12.21 -3.79
CA GLY A 67 -25.28 11.54 -4.90
C GLY A 67 -23.84 12.01 -5.08
N ALA A 68 -23.12 11.37 -6.01
CA ALA A 68 -21.75 11.78 -6.31
C ALA A 68 -21.70 13.16 -6.99
N THR A 69 -20.58 13.88 -6.88
CA THR A 69 -20.40 15.18 -7.55
C THR A 69 -20.25 15.01 -9.06
N ILE A 70 -19.50 13.99 -9.48
CA ILE A 70 -19.31 13.58 -10.87
C ILE A 70 -19.67 12.11 -11.00
N THR A 71 -20.49 11.77 -12.00
CA THR A 71 -20.88 10.37 -12.23
C THR A 71 -21.13 10.05 -13.70
N ASP A 72 -20.82 8.81 -14.10
CA ASP A 72 -21.28 8.26 -15.37
C ASP A 72 -22.75 7.83 -15.36
N ASN A 73 -23.40 7.88 -14.18
CA ASN A 73 -24.77 7.45 -13.95
C ASN A 73 -25.05 6.04 -14.50
N SER A 74 -24.06 5.14 -14.39
CA SER A 74 -24.10 3.79 -14.96
C SER A 74 -24.31 3.71 -16.48
N VAL A 75 -24.08 4.81 -17.21
CA VAL A 75 -24.08 4.86 -18.67
C VAL A 75 -22.64 4.88 -19.16
N ALA A 76 -22.36 4.14 -20.23
CA ALA A 76 -21.02 4.10 -20.83
C ALA A 76 -20.66 5.49 -21.37
N VAL A 77 -19.51 6.02 -20.92
CA VAL A 77 -19.00 7.31 -21.38
C VAL A 77 -17.52 7.23 -21.72
N MET A 78 -17.10 7.96 -22.75
CA MET A 78 -15.71 8.25 -23.06
C MET A 78 -15.51 9.77 -23.03
N CYS A 79 -14.97 10.29 -21.95
CA CYS A 79 -14.78 11.74 -21.78
C CYS A 79 -13.52 12.05 -21.00
N LYS A 80 -13.07 13.30 -21.11
CA LYS A 80 -12.00 13.88 -20.32
C LYS A 80 -12.54 15.04 -19.51
N ILE A 81 -12.10 15.12 -18.26
CA ILE A 81 -12.23 16.30 -17.42
C ILE A 81 -10.83 16.86 -17.27
N TYR A 82 -10.62 18.14 -17.56
CA TYR A 82 -9.32 18.76 -17.43
C TYR A 82 -9.40 20.21 -16.95
N GLY A 83 -8.24 20.78 -16.59
CA GLY A 83 -8.14 22.06 -15.90
C GLY A 83 -7.65 21.89 -14.47
N GLU A 84 -7.69 22.97 -13.69
CA GLU A 84 -7.22 22.99 -12.28
C GLU A 84 -8.39 23.33 -11.34
N GLY A 85 -9.56 22.80 -11.66
CA GLY A 85 -10.74 22.91 -10.82
C GLY A 85 -10.63 22.08 -9.54
N ILE A 86 -11.54 22.37 -8.61
CA ILE A 86 -11.64 21.71 -7.30
C ILE A 86 -12.95 20.92 -7.27
N ILE A 87 -12.89 19.64 -6.94
CA ILE A 87 -14.05 18.75 -6.90
C ILE A 87 -14.32 18.37 -5.45
N LYS A 88 -15.49 18.70 -4.93
CA LYS A 88 -15.86 18.39 -3.55
C LYS A 88 -17.16 17.63 -3.44
N ASN A 89 -17.30 16.87 -2.36
CA ASN A 89 -18.57 16.40 -1.86
C ASN A 89 -18.56 16.58 -0.33
N THR A 90 -18.94 17.79 0.12
CA THR A 90 -18.83 18.18 1.53
C THR A 90 -20.08 17.87 2.35
N ARG A 91 -21.06 17.18 1.77
CA ARG A 91 -22.31 16.85 2.46
C ARG A 91 -22.02 16.11 3.77
N ASP A 92 -22.33 16.78 4.88
CA ASP A 92 -22.13 16.27 6.26
C ASP A 92 -23.43 15.95 7.00
N VAL A 93 -24.57 16.11 6.32
CA VAL A 93 -25.91 16.00 6.93
C VAL A 93 -26.55 14.63 6.65
N GLY A 94 -26.74 13.85 7.71
CA GLY A 94 -27.49 12.59 7.68
C GLY A 94 -26.63 11.33 7.79
N THR A 95 -27.15 10.19 7.30
CA THR A 95 -26.51 8.87 7.38
C THR A 95 -26.01 8.34 6.03
N THR A 96 -26.09 9.15 4.97
CA THR A 96 -25.69 8.74 3.61
C THR A 96 -24.58 9.62 3.09
N TRP A 97 -23.45 8.98 2.82
CA TRP A 97 -22.19 9.60 2.41
C TRP A 97 -21.95 9.31 0.93
N TYR A 98 -21.57 10.33 0.18
CA TYR A 98 -21.40 10.24 -1.26
C TYR A 98 -19.98 10.59 -1.69
N GLU A 99 -19.65 10.14 -2.88
CA GLU A 99 -18.32 10.26 -3.45
C GLU A 99 -18.17 11.56 -4.23
N CYS A 100 -16.94 12.05 -4.44
CA CYS A 100 -16.75 13.12 -5.42
C CYS A 100 -16.91 12.57 -6.83
N ILE A 101 -16.26 11.45 -7.14
CA ILE A 101 -16.28 10.83 -8.46
C ILE A 101 -16.74 9.38 -8.33
N LYS A 102 -17.81 9.02 -9.05
CA LYS A 102 -18.33 7.66 -9.10
C LYS A 102 -18.49 7.14 -10.52
N ILE A 103 -17.80 6.05 -10.84
CA ILE A 103 -17.88 5.37 -12.15
C ILE A 103 -18.36 3.95 -11.95
N SER A 104 -19.48 3.60 -12.57
CA SER A 104 -20.14 2.30 -12.35
C SER A 104 -20.42 1.51 -13.62
N ASN A 105 -20.21 2.06 -14.81
CA ASN A 105 -20.33 1.32 -16.06
C ASN A 105 -18.99 0.72 -16.52
N SER A 106 -18.98 -0.58 -16.81
CA SER A 106 -17.77 -1.31 -17.21
C SER A 106 -17.16 -0.87 -18.55
N ASN A 107 -17.91 -0.14 -19.37
CA ASN A 107 -17.42 0.40 -20.64
C ASN A 107 -16.94 1.86 -20.53
N SER A 108 -17.10 2.50 -19.37
CA SER A 108 -16.66 3.88 -19.15
C SER A 108 -15.14 4.01 -19.22
N SER A 109 -14.68 5.05 -19.91
CA SER A 109 -13.28 5.43 -20.07
C SER A 109 -13.12 6.90 -19.70
N LEU A 110 -12.63 7.16 -18.50
CA LEU A 110 -12.52 8.51 -17.95
C LEU A 110 -11.05 8.90 -17.73
N SER A 111 -10.72 10.16 -17.99
CA SER A 111 -9.46 10.78 -17.57
C SER A 111 -9.78 12.10 -16.89
N VAL A 112 -9.26 12.30 -15.68
CA VAL A 112 -9.51 13.51 -14.88
C VAL A 112 -8.19 14.21 -14.59
N GLU A 113 -8.14 15.50 -14.86
CA GLU A 113 -7.12 16.43 -14.39
C GLU A 113 -7.80 17.53 -13.57
N CYS A 114 -7.34 17.73 -12.34
CA CYS A 114 -7.88 18.69 -11.38
C CYS A 114 -6.82 19.10 -10.36
N ASP A 115 -7.07 20.16 -9.60
CA ASP A 115 -6.16 20.59 -8.52
C ASP A 115 -6.39 19.72 -7.27
N TYR A 116 -7.63 19.69 -6.78
CA TYR A 116 -7.96 19.13 -5.48
C TYR A 116 -9.27 18.35 -5.49
N ILE A 117 -9.29 17.20 -4.81
CA ILE A 117 -10.50 16.41 -4.58
C ILE A 117 -10.70 16.21 -3.07
N GLU A 118 -11.88 16.59 -2.57
CA GLU A 118 -12.21 16.50 -1.15
C GLU A 118 -13.59 15.89 -0.91
N ALA A 119 -13.65 14.77 -0.19
CA ALA A 119 -14.90 14.22 0.32
C ALA A 119 -14.88 14.13 1.84
N TYR A 120 -16.06 14.25 2.44
CA TYR A 120 -16.20 14.14 3.88
C TYR A 120 -16.05 12.68 4.38
N GLY A 121 -16.67 11.74 3.66
CA GLY A 121 -16.67 10.33 4.03
C GLY A 121 -17.52 9.98 5.24
N GLY A 122 -17.85 8.70 5.36
CA GLY A 122 -18.71 8.18 6.43
C GLY A 122 -17.97 7.79 7.71
N THR A 123 -18.75 7.39 8.70
CA THR A 123 -18.30 7.03 10.05
C THR A 123 -18.26 5.52 10.27
N SER A 124 -18.33 4.70 9.22
CA SER A 124 -18.10 3.26 9.37
C SER A 124 -16.61 2.95 9.59
N ALA A 125 -16.31 2.22 10.66
CA ALA A 125 -14.95 1.74 10.94
C ALA A 125 -14.51 0.61 9.98
N ASN A 126 -15.47 -0.13 9.41
CA ASN A 126 -15.20 -1.33 8.63
C ASN A 126 -15.77 -1.25 7.20
N GLY A 127 -16.42 -0.14 6.85
CA GLY A 127 -17.11 0.06 5.58
C GLY A 127 -16.54 1.22 4.79
N ILE A 128 -16.55 1.06 3.47
CA ILE A 128 -16.27 2.13 2.51
C ILE A 128 -17.53 2.98 2.40
N GLU A 129 -17.46 4.22 2.85
CA GLU A 129 -18.58 5.17 2.82
C GLU A 129 -18.09 6.53 2.35
N GLY A 130 -18.64 7.02 1.23
CA GLY A 130 -18.28 8.31 0.65
C GLY A 130 -16.78 8.51 0.39
N PRO A 131 -16.06 7.57 -0.27
CA PRO A 131 -14.69 7.85 -0.67
C PRO A 131 -14.62 9.04 -1.64
N CYS A 132 -13.48 9.71 -1.77
CA CYS A 132 -13.39 10.79 -2.76
C CYS A 132 -13.61 10.25 -4.18
N ILE A 133 -13.02 9.11 -4.48
CA ILE A 133 -13.14 8.43 -5.78
C ILE A 133 -13.59 6.98 -5.55
N ASP A 134 -14.68 6.59 -6.19
CA ASP A 134 -15.18 5.21 -6.26
C ASP A 134 -15.34 4.76 -7.72
N VAL A 135 -14.37 3.97 -8.19
CA VAL A 135 -14.41 3.35 -9.52
C VAL A 135 -14.90 1.93 -9.36
N VAL A 136 -16.21 1.75 -9.33
CA VAL A 136 -16.86 0.46 -9.12
C VAL A 136 -16.66 -0.47 -10.30
N ASN A 137 -16.88 0.04 -11.52
CA ASN A 137 -16.59 -0.61 -12.80
C ASN A 137 -16.10 0.45 -13.78
N ALA A 138 -15.12 0.12 -14.61
CA ALA A 138 -14.67 0.95 -15.71
C ALA A 138 -13.83 0.12 -16.67
N LYS A 139 -13.77 0.56 -17.93
CA LYS A 139 -12.77 0.08 -18.88
C LYS A 139 -11.42 0.73 -18.60
N LYS A 140 -11.43 2.01 -18.26
CA LYS A 140 -10.24 2.83 -17.99
C LYS A 140 -10.56 3.95 -17.00
N PHE A 141 -9.64 4.20 -16.07
CA PHE A 141 -9.68 5.36 -15.19
C PHE A 141 -8.29 5.96 -14.98
N HIS A 142 -8.08 7.19 -15.46
CA HIS A 142 -6.83 7.94 -15.29
C HIS A 142 -7.07 9.19 -14.46
N LEU A 143 -6.14 9.52 -13.57
CA LEU A 143 -6.20 10.70 -12.71
C LEU A 143 -4.85 11.41 -12.67
N LYS A 144 -4.88 12.73 -12.88
CA LYS A 144 -3.82 13.65 -12.53
C LYS A 144 -4.38 14.66 -11.53
N CYS A 145 -3.81 14.74 -10.33
CA CYS A 145 -4.34 15.60 -9.27
C CYS A 145 -3.22 16.09 -8.36
N ASN A 146 -3.32 17.29 -7.79
CA ASN A 146 -2.35 17.71 -6.77
C ASN A 146 -2.66 17.00 -5.45
N LYS A 147 -3.91 17.04 -4.97
CA LYS A 147 -4.24 16.41 -3.69
C LYS A 147 -5.61 15.72 -3.68
N VAL A 148 -5.66 14.53 -3.10
CA VAL A 148 -6.92 13.83 -2.77
C VAL A 148 -7.02 13.66 -1.26
N TYR A 149 -8.04 14.23 -0.65
CA TYR A 149 -8.24 14.22 0.79
C TYR A 149 -9.61 13.71 1.17
N ASN A 150 -9.67 12.68 2.01
CA ASN A 150 -10.92 12.25 2.63
C ASN A 150 -10.90 12.52 4.13
N VAL A 151 -11.91 13.21 4.64
CA VAL A 151 -11.92 13.64 6.05
C VAL A 151 -12.02 12.45 7.01
N ARG A 152 -12.84 11.43 6.69
CA ARG A 152 -13.20 10.38 7.67
C ARG A 152 -12.97 8.94 7.23
N ASN A 153 -12.91 8.69 5.93
CA ASN A 153 -12.92 7.37 5.31
C ASN A 153 -11.82 7.24 4.24
N SER A 154 -12.05 6.44 3.19
CA SER A 154 -11.09 6.18 2.11
C SER A 154 -10.94 7.34 1.13
N ALA A 155 -9.73 7.60 0.63
CA ALA A 155 -9.54 8.60 -0.41
C ALA A 155 -9.92 8.03 -1.78
N ILE A 156 -9.37 6.88 -2.15
CA ILE A 156 -9.54 6.29 -3.48
C ILE A 156 -9.83 4.80 -3.38
N VAL A 157 -10.91 4.38 -4.02
CA VAL A 157 -11.32 2.98 -4.16
C VAL A 157 -11.46 2.65 -5.64
N ILE A 158 -10.74 1.63 -6.11
CA ILE A 158 -10.79 1.17 -7.50
C ILE A 158 -11.08 -0.33 -7.55
N GLY A 159 -12.12 -0.69 -8.28
CA GLY A 159 -12.69 -2.02 -8.32
C GLY A 159 -13.30 -2.42 -6.97
N LYS A 160 -13.78 -3.66 -6.88
CA LYS A 160 -14.39 -4.16 -5.64
C LYS A 160 -14.43 -5.67 -5.59
N LYS A 161 -14.55 -6.21 -4.38
CA LYS A 161 -15.00 -7.57 -4.15
C LYS A 161 -16.52 -7.65 -4.39
N THR A 162 -16.97 -8.51 -5.29
CA THR A 162 -18.42 -8.68 -5.62
C THR A 162 -19.06 -9.85 -4.89
N SER A 163 -18.27 -10.88 -4.54
CA SER A 163 -18.69 -11.99 -3.68
C SER A 163 -17.49 -12.54 -2.92
N SER A 164 -17.65 -13.61 -2.13
CA SER A 164 -16.53 -14.25 -1.41
C SER A 164 -15.38 -14.67 -2.34
N THR A 165 -15.68 -15.01 -3.61
CA THR A 165 -14.73 -15.53 -4.60
C THR A 165 -14.61 -14.70 -5.88
N GLN A 166 -15.48 -13.69 -6.07
CA GLN A 166 -15.47 -12.85 -7.26
C GLN A 166 -15.00 -11.44 -6.95
N PHE A 167 -14.17 -10.93 -7.84
CA PHE A 167 -13.54 -9.62 -7.74
C PHE A 167 -13.70 -8.90 -9.08
N ASN A 168 -14.08 -7.64 -9.03
CA ASN A 168 -14.05 -6.77 -10.18
C ASN A 168 -12.71 -6.04 -10.22
N VAL A 169 -11.90 -6.37 -11.23
CA VAL A 169 -10.56 -5.83 -11.44
C VAL A 169 -10.62 -4.85 -12.61
N ILE A 170 -10.20 -3.61 -12.38
CA ILE A 170 -10.17 -2.57 -13.43
C ILE A 170 -8.91 -2.72 -14.27
N GLY A 171 -9.07 -2.85 -15.60
CA GLY A 171 -7.98 -3.25 -16.50
C GLY A 171 -6.96 -2.17 -16.87
N ASP A 172 -7.30 -0.89 -16.71
CA ASP A 172 -6.42 0.24 -17.06
C ASP A 172 -6.55 1.39 -16.04
N ILE A 173 -5.59 1.43 -15.12
CA ILE A 173 -5.45 2.47 -14.09
C ILE A 173 -4.15 3.26 -14.32
N ASN A 174 -4.26 4.60 -14.25
CA ASN A 174 -3.09 5.48 -14.21
C ASN A 174 -3.33 6.62 -13.23
N LEU A 175 -2.68 6.56 -12.06
CA LEU A 175 -2.79 7.59 -11.04
C LEU A 175 -1.49 8.39 -10.97
N LYS A 176 -1.58 9.72 -11.11
CA LYS A 176 -0.48 10.67 -10.93
C LYS A 176 -0.94 11.73 -9.94
N ILE A 177 -0.61 11.55 -8.67
CA ILE A 177 -1.11 12.39 -7.59
C ILE A 177 0.07 12.93 -6.81
N SER A 178 0.08 14.20 -6.39
CA SER A 178 1.14 14.64 -5.48
C SER A 178 0.90 14.03 -4.09
N ASP A 179 -0.26 14.30 -3.50
CA ASP A 179 -0.56 13.91 -2.12
C ASP A 179 -1.90 13.18 -2.00
N VAL A 180 -1.92 12.08 -1.23
CA VAL A 180 -3.16 11.42 -0.78
C VAL A 180 -3.20 11.44 0.73
N GLU A 181 -4.28 11.94 1.32
CA GLU A 181 -4.42 12.04 2.76
C GLU A 181 -5.79 11.54 3.24
N THR A 182 -5.79 10.88 4.38
CA THR A 182 -7.01 10.64 5.17
C THR A 182 -6.95 11.44 6.46
N GLY A 183 -8.09 11.97 6.89
CA GLY A 183 -8.18 12.74 8.12
C GLY A 183 -8.02 11.89 9.37
N ASP A 184 -7.74 12.56 10.49
CA ASP A 184 -7.65 11.92 11.79
C ASP A 184 -9.07 11.49 12.24
N SER A 185 -9.36 10.22 12.04
CA SER A 185 -10.69 9.65 12.21
C SER A 185 -10.57 8.27 12.84
N THR A 186 -11.47 7.96 13.77
CA THR A 186 -11.62 6.60 14.33
C THR A 186 -12.40 5.67 13.41
N TYR A 187 -12.57 6.06 12.15
CA TYR A 187 -13.33 5.34 11.14
C TYR A 187 -12.50 5.18 9.87
N GLY A 188 -13.07 4.56 8.84
CA GLY A 188 -12.45 4.50 7.53
C GLY A 188 -11.66 3.25 7.24
N THR A 189 -11.44 3.03 5.94
CA THR A 189 -10.61 1.93 5.44
C THR A 189 -9.33 2.49 4.82
N SER A 190 -8.71 1.76 3.89
CA SER A 190 -7.44 2.19 3.28
C SER A 190 -7.58 3.54 2.57
N ALA A 191 -6.54 4.38 2.65
CA ALA A 191 -6.46 5.61 1.87
C ALA A 191 -6.56 5.29 0.36
N LEU A 192 -5.84 4.26 -0.08
CA LEU A 192 -5.87 3.74 -1.44
C LEU A 192 -6.17 2.23 -1.43
N LEU A 193 -7.33 1.84 -1.95
CA LEU A 193 -7.77 0.45 -2.08
C LEU A 193 -7.90 0.06 -3.55
N ILE A 194 -7.17 -0.96 -4.00
CA ILE A 194 -7.07 -1.29 -5.42
C ILE A 194 -7.38 -2.76 -5.73
N PHE A 195 -8.28 -2.96 -6.68
CA PHE A 195 -8.46 -4.14 -7.50
C PHE A 195 -8.28 -3.71 -8.96
N GLY A 196 -7.07 -3.81 -9.50
CA GLY A 196 -6.83 -3.34 -10.86
C GLY A 196 -5.43 -3.52 -11.40
N ILE A 197 -5.27 -3.13 -12.65
CA ILE A 197 -4.04 -3.28 -13.43
C ILE A 197 -3.59 -1.91 -13.89
N GLY A 198 -2.31 -1.58 -13.67
CA GLY A 198 -1.73 -0.35 -14.19
C GLY A 198 -0.66 0.29 -13.31
N PHE A 199 -0.60 1.61 -13.36
CA PHE A 199 0.49 2.40 -12.81
C PHE A 199 -0.01 3.43 -11.78
N ILE A 200 0.74 3.54 -10.68
CA ILE A 200 0.49 4.51 -9.62
C ILE A 200 1.78 5.30 -9.40
N ASN A 201 1.70 6.62 -9.44
CA ASN A 201 2.79 7.54 -9.12
C ASN A 201 2.29 8.59 -8.13
N ILE A 202 2.76 8.48 -6.88
CA ILE A 202 2.33 9.36 -5.78
C ILE A 202 3.57 9.88 -5.05
N ASN A 203 3.61 11.16 -4.66
CA ASN A 203 4.73 11.64 -3.83
C ASN A 203 4.54 11.19 -2.39
N GLU A 204 3.43 11.54 -1.75
CA GLU A 204 3.17 11.18 -0.35
C GLU A 204 1.76 10.60 -0.15
N ILE A 205 1.68 9.54 0.64
CA ILE A 205 0.42 9.08 1.23
C ILE A 205 0.52 9.23 2.74
N LEU A 206 -0.42 9.95 3.33
CA LEU A 206 -0.55 10.12 4.77
C LEU A 206 -1.87 9.52 5.25
N CYS A 207 -1.79 8.38 5.91
CA CYS A 207 -2.94 7.69 6.47
C CYS A 207 -3.06 7.98 7.96
N ARG A 208 -4.12 8.68 8.37
CA ARG A 208 -4.41 9.01 9.78
C ARG A 208 -5.66 8.30 10.32
N ASN A 209 -6.37 7.59 9.46
CA ASN A 209 -7.57 6.85 9.79
C ASN A 209 -7.23 5.39 10.22
N LEU A 210 -8.24 4.54 10.41
CA LEU A 210 -8.07 3.13 10.81
C LEU A 210 -7.69 2.17 9.67
N GLY A 211 -7.14 2.66 8.55
CA GLY A 211 -6.80 1.85 7.38
C GLY A 211 -5.34 1.82 7.00
N HIS A 212 -5.06 1.18 5.87
CA HIS A 212 -3.74 1.12 5.23
C HIS A 212 -3.48 2.36 4.37
N CYS A 213 -2.22 2.76 4.18
CA CYS A 213 -1.92 3.77 3.14
C CYS A 213 -2.24 3.20 1.75
N LEU A 214 -1.80 1.96 1.49
CA LEU A 214 -2.04 1.24 0.25
C LEU A 214 -2.48 -0.20 0.55
N SER A 215 -3.63 -0.60 0.03
CA SER A 215 -4.08 -2.00 0.04
C SER A 215 -4.34 -2.49 -1.38
N LEU A 216 -3.52 -3.42 -1.86
CA LEU A 216 -3.73 -4.13 -3.12
C LEU A 216 -4.42 -5.47 -2.86
N ARG A 217 -5.58 -5.67 -3.47
CA ARG A 217 -6.42 -6.85 -3.27
C ARG A 217 -6.77 -7.58 -4.58
N GLY A 218 -6.34 -7.08 -5.73
CA GLY A 218 -6.55 -7.74 -7.02
C GLY A 218 -5.78 -7.05 -8.14
N GLY A 219 -5.44 -7.81 -9.18
CA GLY A 219 -4.74 -7.31 -10.37
C GLY A 219 -3.22 -7.14 -10.20
N GLU A 220 -2.60 -6.41 -11.13
CA GLU A 220 -1.14 -6.20 -11.21
C GLU A 220 -0.81 -4.70 -11.28
N VAL A 221 -0.17 -4.19 -10.24
CA VAL A 221 0.15 -2.76 -10.10
C VAL A 221 1.65 -2.54 -9.99
N VAL A 222 2.15 -1.57 -10.76
CA VAL A 222 3.46 -0.97 -10.54
C VAL A 222 3.27 0.40 -9.90
N ALA A 223 3.67 0.53 -8.64
CA ALA A 223 3.55 1.73 -7.85
C ALA A 223 4.92 2.38 -7.61
N ARG A 224 5.00 3.69 -7.81
CA ARG A 224 6.11 4.55 -7.38
C ARG A 224 5.54 5.53 -6.36
N ILE A 225 5.79 5.27 -5.09
CA ILE A 225 5.27 6.09 -3.99
C ILE A 225 6.46 6.52 -3.14
N LYS A 226 6.87 7.78 -3.21
CA LYS A 226 8.11 8.21 -2.53
C LYS A 226 8.02 7.99 -1.03
N LYS A 227 6.92 8.41 -0.41
CA LYS A 227 6.73 8.31 1.03
C LYS A 227 5.33 7.84 1.40
N MET A 228 5.23 6.88 2.31
CA MET A 228 3.98 6.48 2.93
C MET A 228 4.11 6.53 4.44
N THR A 229 3.21 7.25 5.09
CA THR A 229 3.19 7.40 6.55
C THR A 229 1.84 6.98 7.09
N SER A 230 1.82 5.89 7.86
CA SER A 230 0.69 5.58 8.73
C SER A 230 0.94 6.23 10.09
N ARG A 231 0.04 7.14 10.50
CA ARG A 231 0.07 7.77 11.82
C ARG A 231 -1.24 7.49 12.52
N MET A 232 -1.27 6.39 13.26
CA MET A 232 -2.43 6.01 14.04
C MET A 232 -2.35 6.52 15.47
N ASN A 233 -3.49 6.93 16.00
CA ASN A 233 -3.69 7.28 17.40
C ASN A 233 -4.56 6.26 18.16
N ARG A 234 -4.84 5.08 17.59
CA ARG A 234 -5.83 4.11 18.10
C ARG A 234 -5.40 2.65 17.92
N THR A 235 -6.12 1.75 18.60
CA THR A 235 -5.90 0.30 18.62
C THR A 235 -6.57 -0.40 17.44
N ASN A 236 -5.81 -0.69 16.38
CA ASN A 236 -6.21 -1.64 15.34
C ASN A 236 -4.97 -2.28 14.70
N PHE A 237 -5.12 -3.49 14.15
CA PHE A 237 -4.09 -4.13 13.34
C PHE A 237 -4.18 -3.58 11.92
N VAL A 238 -3.31 -2.63 11.59
CA VAL A 238 -3.16 -2.17 10.22
C VAL A 238 -1.72 -2.04 9.82
N SER A 239 -1.52 -2.19 8.53
CA SER A 239 -0.24 -2.03 7.88
C SER A 239 -0.18 -0.79 6.99
N THR A 240 1.00 -0.20 6.82
CA THR A 240 1.15 0.92 5.88
C THR A 240 0.93 0.44 4.45
N VAL A 241 1.53 -0.70 4.09
CA VAL A 241 1.30 -1.41 2.83
C VAL A 241 0.72 -2.79 3.11
N HIS A 242 -0.37 -3.12 2.42
CA HIS A 242 -1.14 -4.34 2.65
C HIS A 242 -1.41 -5.11 1.35
N ILE A 243 -0.97 -6.36 1.30
CA ILE A 243 -1.29 -7.32 0.22
C ILE A 243 -1.96 -8.55 0.83
N ASP A 244 -3.27 -8.47 1.04
CA ASP A 244 -4.11 -9.53 1.60
C ASP A 244 -5.59 -9.37 1.17
N GLN A 245 -6.49 -10.25 1.63
CA GLN A 245 -7.95 -10.15 1.51
C GLN A 245 -8.49 -10.04 0.08
N GLY A 246 -7.72 -10.57 -0.86
CA GLY A 246 -7.82 -10.39 -2.30
C GLY A 246 -7.95 -11.67 -3.11
N THR A 247 -7.55 -11.62 -4.38
CA THR A 247 -7.64 -12.73 -5.35
C THR A 247 -6.64 -13.86 -5.10
N SER A 248 -5.69 -13.68 -4.17
CA SER A 248 -4.51 -14.52 -3.96
C SER A 248 -3.48 -14.49 -5.11
N GLU A 249 -3.83 -13.89 -6.25
CA GLU A 249 -2.98 -13.76 -7.43
C GLU A 249 -2.50 -12.32 -7.67
N GLN A 250 -2.92 -11.36 -6.83
CA GLN A 250 -2.52 -9.97 -6.99
C GLN A 250 -0.98 -9.80 -6.97
N LYS A 251 -0.49 -8.84 -7.74
CA LYS A 251 0.94 -8.54 -7.84
C LYS A 251 1.20 -7.05 -7.64
N LEU A 252 2.06 -6.73 -6.68
CA LEU A 252 2.54 -5.37 -6.43
C LEU A 252 4.03 -5.29 -6.71
N VAL A 253 4.44 -4.37 -7.58
CA VAL A 253 5.82 -3.88 -7.65
C VAL A 253 5.83 -2.46 -7.09
N LEU A 254 6.43 -2.28 -5.92
CA LEU A 254 6.43 -1.00 -5.20
C LEU A 254 7.86 -0.43 -5.12
N TYR A 255 8.04 0.76 -5.68
CA TYR A 255 9.22 1.60 -5.52
C TYR A 255 8.94 2.71 -4.50
N PHE A 256 9.83 2.90 -3.52
CA PHE A 256 9.65 3.90 -2.46
C PHE A 256 10.96 4.43 -1.88
N ASP A 257 10.91 5.63 -1.30
CA ASP A 257 12.01 6.15 -0.47
C ASP A 257 11.78 5.76 1.00
N GLU A 258 10.57 6.00 1.53
CA GLU A 258 10.26 5.75 2.95
C GLU A 258 8.87 5.14 3.15
N ILE A 259 8.81 4.11 3.97
CA ILE A 259 7.57 3.60 4.57
C ILE A 259 7.70 3.74 6.07
N LEU A 260 6.86 4.58 6.66
CA LEU A 260 6.87 4.90 8.08
C LEU A 260 5.57 4.44 8.70
N ASN A 261 5.67 3.50 9.64
CA ASN A 261 4.54 3.16 10.49
C ASN A 261 4.77 3.69 11.90
N LEU A 262 4.11 4.81 12.19
CA LEU A 262 4.32 5.65 13.37
C LEU A 262 3.13 5.54 14.32
N SER A 263 2.77 4.32 14.75
CA SER A 263 1.67 4.15 15.69
C SER A 263 2.03 4.81 17.03
N THR A 264 1.24 5.82 17.40
CA THR A 264 1.36 6.53 18.67
C THR A 264 0.19 6.10 19.54
N GLY A 265 0.38 5.03 20.31
CA GLY A 265 -0.68 4.51 21.17
C GLY A 265 -0.30 3.21 21.84
N SER A 266 -0.85 3.00 23.02
CA SER A 266 -0.73 1.73 23.74
C SER A 266 -1.61 0.69 23.04
N ILE A 267 -1.09 -0.53 22.85
CA ILE A 267 -1.83 -1.80 22.66
C ILE A 267 -2.14 -2.27 21.22
N SER A 268 -1.52 -1.79 20.12
CA SER A 268 -1.74 -2.47 18.82
C SER A 268 -0.52 -2.60 17.91
N ALA A 269 -0.43 -3.80 17.34
CA ALA A 269 0.60 -4.23 16.42
C ALA A 269 0.26 -3.66 15.04
N SER A 270 1.10 -2.76 14.54
CA SER A 270 0.98 -2.18 13.20
C SER A 270 2.26 -2.46 12.41
N THR A 271 2.14 -3.02 11.21
CA THR A 271 3.28 -3.45 10.37
C THR A 271 3.56 -2.43 9.25
N ALA A 272 4.81 -2.10 8.91
CA ALA A 272 5.04 -1.23 7.75
C ALA A 272 4.62 -1.92 6.43
N ILE A 273 5.02 -3.18 6.24
CA ILE A 273 4.62 -4.00 5.08
C ILE A 273 4.06 -5.33 5.53
N GLU A 274 2.80 -5.59 5.21
CA GLU A 274 2.12 -6.86 5.45
C GLU A 274 1.77 -7.52 4.11
N HIS A 275 2.32 -8.71 3.88
CA HIS A 275 2.16 -9.44 2.64
C HIS A 275 1.78 -10.89 2.94
N HIS A 276 0.51 -11.20 2.75
CA HIS A 276 -0.02 -12.51 3.13
C HIS A 276 -0.39 -13.44 1.98
N GLN A 277 -0.49 -12.89 0.78
CA GLN A 277 -0.86 -13.63 -0.42
C GLN A 277 -0.45 -12.87 -1.68
N GLY A 278 -0.41 -13.56 -2.82
CA GLY A 278 0.01 -12.98 -4.09
C GLY A 278 1.51 -12.67 -4.13
N THR A 279 1.90 -11.81 -5.07
CA THR A 279 3.31 -11.45 -5.32
C THR A 279 3.63 -10.04 -4.84
N GLY A 280 4.60 -9.90 -3.94
CA GLY A 280 5.11 -8.61 -3.46
C GLY A 280 6.57 -8.39 -3.86
N ILE A 281 6.84 -7.34 -4.62
CA ILE A 281 8.20 -6.90 -4.97
C ILE A 281 8.39 -5.48 -4.42
N PHE A 282 9.22 -5.36 -3.39
CA PHE A 282 9.40 -4.12 -2.64
C PHE A 282 10.82 -3.61 -2.82
N ILE A 283 10.98 -2.44 -3.44
CA ILE A 283 12.28 -1.85 -3.78
C ILE A 283 12.33 -0.44 -3.20
N GLY A 284 13.19 -0.18 -2.23
CA GLY A 284 13.24 1.14 -1.64
C GLY A 284 14.39 1.42 -0.69
N ARG A 285 14.38 2.62 -0.09
CA ARG A 285 15.44 3.04 0.82
C ARG A 285 15.18 2.64 2.27
N SER A 286 14.00 2.89 2.83
CA SER A 286 13.75 2.58 4.24
C SER A 286 12.32 2.15 4.56
N ALA A 287 12.20 1.08 5.34
CA ALA A 287 10.96 0.69 6.02
C ALA A 287 11.17 0.75 7.54
N PHE A 288 10.27 1.44 8.24
CA PHE A 288 10.39 1.71 9.66
C PHE A 288 9.07 1.44 10.37
N THR A 289 9.14 0.81 11.54
CA THR A 289 7.99 0.64 12.43
C THR A 289 8.37 1.04 13.85
N ASN A 290 7.49 1.82 14.46
CA ASN A 290 7.51 2.14 15.87
C ASN A 290 6.18 1.71 16.48
N SER A 291 6.09 0.43 16.85
CA SER A 291 4.91 -0.16 17.51
C SER A 291 5.16 -0.29 19.00
N PHE A 292 4.14 -0.08 19.83
CA PHE A 292 4.21 -0.20 21.28
C PHE A 292 3.13 -1.16 21.81
N GLY A 293 3.44 -1.93 22.84
CA GLY A 293 2.48 -2.82 23.49
C GLY A 293 3.12 -4.14 23.96
N SER A 294 2.26 -5.04 24.46
CA SER A 294 2.68 -6.38 24.89
C SER A 294 3.01 -7.33 23.73
N ASN A 295 2.54 -7.02 22.52
CA ASN A 295 2.86 -7.75 21.29
C ASN A 295 3.13 -6.76 20.13
N PRO A 296 4.31 -6.12 20.11
CA PRO A 296 4.67 -5.18 19.04
C PRO A 296 4.74 -5.90 17.68
N ALA A 297 4.18 -5.28 16.64
CA ALA A 297 4.21 -5.82 15.29
C ALA A 297 5.61 -5.78 14.68
N PRO A 298 5.90 -6.67 13.71
CA PRO A 298 7.10 -6.56 12.91
C PRO A 298 7.09 -5.33 11.99
N THR A 299 8.26 -4.90 11.52
CA THR A 299 8.33 -3.91 10.44
C THR A 299 7.82 -4.50 9.13
N ILE A 300 8.22 -5.73 8.82
CA ILE A 300 7.72 -6.46 7.65
C ILE A 300 7.24 -7.83 8.10
N GLN A 301 6.02 -8.17 7.71
CA GLN A 301 5.42 -9.48 7.90
C GLN A 301 5.15 -10.10 6.55
N ILE A 302 5.76 -11.27 6.32
CA ILE A 302 5.40 -12.15 5.22
C ILE A 302 4.97 -13.47 5.82
N SER A 303 3.68 -13.77 5.71
CA SER A 303 3.09 -14.98 6.28
C SER A 303 1.82 -15.40 5.56
N LYS A 304 1.53 -16.68 5.44
CA LYS A 304 0.23 -17.11 4.89
C LYS A 304 -0.93 -16.48 5.64
N SER A 305 -1.92 -15.96 4.91
CA SER A 305 -3.17 -15.48 5.51
C SER A 305 -3.94 -16.64 6.14
N GLY A 306 -4.37 -16.47 7.41
CA GLY A 306 -5.28 -17.42 8.05
C GLY A 306 -6.68 -17.44 7.44
N GLN A 307 -7.02 -16.49 6.55
CA GLN A 307 -8.37 -16.31 6.01
C GLN A 307 -8.56 -16.81 4.57
N THR A 308 -7.49 -17.19 3.86
CA THR A 308 -7.58 -17.69 2.47
C THR A 308 -6.69 -18.92 2.29
N PRO A 309 -7.25 -20.11 2.03
CA PRO A 309 -6.47 -21.34 1.95
C PRO A 309 -5.52 -21.43 0.75
N ASN A 310 -5.71 -20.60 -0.30
CA ASN A 310 -5.17 -20.88 -1.64
C ASN A 310 -4.12 -19.87 -2.17
N GLY A 311 -3.51 -19.05 -1.33
CA GLY A 311 -2.50 -18.07 -1.77
C GLY A 311 -1.30 -17.98 -0.84
N LEU A 312 -0.20 -18.67 -1.18
CA LEU A 312 1.07 -18.47 -0.46
C LEU A 312 1.75 -17.19 -0.96
N PRO A 313 2.31 -16.37 -0.07
CA PRO A 313 3.05 -15.18 -0.47
C PRO A 313 4.31 -15.56 -1.26
N LYS A 314 4.60 -14.79 -2.30
CA LYS A 314 5.81 -14.87 -3.12
C LYS A 314 6.43 -13.49 -3.27
N GLY A 315 7.74 -13.35 -3.28
CA GLY A 315 8.27 -11.99 -3.40
C GLY A 315 9.76 -11.78 -3.35
N TYR A 316 10.10 -10.50 -3.34
CA TYR A 316 11.45 -9.98 -3.32
C TYR A 316 11.49 -8.68 -2.52
N LEU A 317 12.44 -8.58 -1.60
CA LEU A 317 12.73 -7.34 -0.86
C LEU A 317 14.11 -6.82 -1.30
N LYS A 318 14.17 -5.58 -1.78
CA LYS A 318 15.41 -4.80 -1.91
C LYS A 318 15.26 -3.49 -1.17
N ILE A 319 15.58 -3.49 0.11
CA ILE A 319 15.33 -2.35 1.00
C ILE A 319 16.60 -2.06 1.78
N ASN A 320 17.19 -0.88 1.61
CA ASN A 320 18.49 -0.59 2.22
C ASN A 320 18.43 -0.69 3.75
N ASN A 321 17.39 -0.12 4.39
CA ASN A 321 17.24 -0.11 5.83
C ASN A 321 15.86 -0.61 6.25
N ILE A 322 15.82 -1.65 7.08
CA ILE A 322 14.59 -2.17 7.68
C ILE A 322 14.76 -2.09 9.19
N THR A 323 13.94 -1.28 9.85
CA THR A 323 14.15 -0.95 11.27
C THR A 323 12.87 -1.10 12.06
N SER A 324 12.99 -1.73 13.23
CA SER A 324 11.94 -1.79 14.25
C SER A 324 12.43 -1.20 15.56
N VAL A 325 11.66 -0.26 16.13
CA VAL A 325 11.97 0.32 17.46
C VAL A 325 11.67 -0.67 18.57
N ASN A 326 10.57 -1.43 18.46
CA ASN A 326 10.19 -2.45 19.42
C ASN A 326 9.64 -3.67 18.68
N GLY A 327 9.90 -4.86 19.23
CA GLY A 327 9.43 -6.11 18.64
C GLY A 327 10.37 -6.68 17.60
N VAL A 328 9.81 -7.56 16.77
CA VAL A 328 10.51 -8.20 15.66
C VAL A 328 10.72 -7.18 14.53
N THR A 329 11.76 -7.34 13.72
CA THR A 329 11.95 -6.51 12.52
C THR A 329 11.35 -7.20 11.30
N LEU A 330 11.62 -8.50 11.12
CA LEU A 330 11.10 -9.33 10.04
C LEU A 330 10.42 -10.58 10.59
N THR A 331 9.18 -10.82 10.20
CA THR A 331 8.46 -12.08 10.45
C THR A 331 8.28 -12.82 9.12
N LEU A 332 8.79 -14.05 9.04
CA LEU A 332 8.85 -14.86 7.81
C LEU A 332 8.29 -16.27 8.06
N ASN A 333 6.99 -16.46 7.80
CA ASN A 333 6.29 -17.69 8.19
C ASN A 333 5.48 -18.33 7.05
N ASP A 334 5.34 -19.65 7.07
CA ASP A 334 4.26 -20.35 6.34
C ASP A 334 4.19 -20.08 4.82
N PHE A 335 5.35 -20.07 4.13
CA PHE A 335 5.41 -20.09 2.67
C PHE A 335 6.46 -21.06 2.14
N ASN A 336 6.31 -21.48 0.88
CA ASN A 336 7.17 -22.49 0.26
C ASN A 336 8.21 -21.92 -0.70
N GLU A 337 7.86 -20.87 -1.43
CA GLU A 337 8.79 -20.21 -2.35
C GLU A 337 9.89 -19.49 -1.58
N GLN A 338 11.12 -19.54 -2.09
CA GLN A 338 12.21 -18.80 -1.46
C GLN A 338 12.05 -17.30 -1.69
N ILE A 339 11.89 -16.53 -0.61
CA ILE A 339 11.88 -15.07 -0.67
C ILE A 339 13.31 -14.54 -0.57
N THR A 340 13.72 -13.72 -1.53
CA THR A 340 15.04 -13.07 -1.47
C THR A 340 14.93 -11.70 -0.81
N ILE A 341 15.85 -11.43 0.12
CA ILE A 341 15.97 -10.21 0.90
C ILE A 341 17.37 -9.64 0.67
N ASP A 342 17.43 -8.49 0.00
CA ASP A 342 18.65 -7.73 -0.28
C ASP A 342 18.57 -6.41 0.50
N ALA A 343 19.32 -6.31 1.58
CA ALA A 343 19.26 -5.16 2.49
C ALA A 343 20.65 -4.80 2.96
N ASN A 344 20.90 -3.54 3.31
CA ASN A 344 22.17 -3.13 3.93
C ASN A 344 22.10 -3.31 5.45
N HIS A 345 20.97 -2.94 6.05
CA HIS A 345 20.72 -2.99 7.49
C HIS A 345 19.34 -3.56 7.79
N ILE A 346 19.31 -4.55 8.68
CA ILE A 346 18.09 -5.08 9.29
C ILE A 346 18.26 -4.94 10.80
N GLU A 347 17.54 -4.01 11.40
CA GLU A 347 17.80 -3.58 12.77
C GLU A 347 16.54 -3.69 13.63
N GLY A 348 16.70 -4.23 14.83
CA GLY A 348 15.65 -4.29 15.84
C GLY A 348 16.21 -4.04 17.23
N ASN A 349 15.34 -3.66 18.17
CA ASN A 349 15.68 -3.51 19.59
C ASN A 349 14.82 -4.42 20.49
N GLY A 350 14.03 -5.33 19.90
CA GLY A 350 13.26 -6.33 20.62
C GLY A 350 14.06 -7.59 20.97
N GLY A 351 13.36 -8.61 21.48
CA GLY A 351 13.96 -9.92 21.78
C GLY A 351 14.54 -10.63 20.55
N THR A 352 14.06 -10.32 19.34
CA THR A 352 14.45 -10.99 18.10
C THR A 352 14.43 -9.98 16.94
N VAL A 353 15.39 -10.03 16.00
CA VAL A 353 15.36 -9.20 14.78
C VAL A 353 14.60 -9.91 13.66
N ILE A 354 14.94 -11.15 13.36
CA ILE A 354 14.24 -11.98 12.37
C ILE A 354 13.62 -13.17 13.08
N TYR A 355 12.28 -13.25 13.03
CA TYR A 355 11.53 -14.42 13.48
C TYR A 355 11.08 -15.22 12.26
N SER A 356 11.29 -16.53 12.32
CA SER A 356 10.81 -17.44 11.29
C SER A 356 10.27 -18.73 11.88
N SER A 357 9.10 -19.14 11.41
CA SER A 357 8.42 -20.37 11.81
C SER A 357 7.72 -20.99 10.60
N GLY A 358 7.41 -22.28 10.71
CA GLY A 358 6.64 -23.01 9.70
C GLY A 358 5.53 -23.88 10.30
N SER A 359 4.59 -24.25 9.42
CA SER A 359 3.56 -25.26 9.60
C SER A 359 4.03 -26.63 9.08
N SER A 360 3.21 -27.67 9.25
CA SER A 360 3.49 -29.03 8.72
C SER A 360 3.81 -29.08 7.23
N THR A 361 3.31 -28.11 6.46
CA THR A 361 3.36 -28.10 5.00
C THR A 361 4.05 -26.87 4.41
N GLU A 362 4.31 -25.85 5.22
CA GLU A 362 4.93 -24.59 4.80
C GLU A 362 6.04 -24.18 5.75
N ARG A 363 7.21 -23.78 5.24
CA ARG A 363 8.42 -23.64 6.09
C ARG A 363 8.93 -22.21 6.29
N GLY A 364 8.54 -21.26 5.43
CA GLY A 364 9.04 -19.88 5.45
C GLY A 364 10.44 -19.74 4.83
N ASN A 365 10.70 -20.32 3.64
CA ASN A 365 12.05 -20.38 3.05
C ASN A 365 12.61 -19.01 2.58
N TYR A 366 13.83 -18.61 2.95
CA TYR A 366 14.37 -17.31 2.53
C TYR A 366 15.87 -17.29 2.21
N PHE A 367 16.27 -16.29 1.42
CA PHE A 367 17.66 -15.97 1.08
C PHE A 367 17.96 -14.52 1.44
N ILE A 368 18.91 -14.29 2.35
CA ILE A 368 19.37 -12.94 2.72
C ILE A 368 20.74 -12.68 2.10
N LYS A 369 20.93 -11.50 1.53
CA LYS A 369 22.25 -11.05 1.05
C LYS A 369 22.58 -9.60 1.37
N ASN A 370 23.89 -9.33 1.49
CA ASN A 370 24.50 -8.01 1.69
C ASN A 370 24.09 -7.28 2.99
N ALA A 371 23.57 -7.99 3.97
CA ALA A 371 22.89 -7.41 5.12
C ALA A 371 23.73 -7.42 6.40
N LYS A 372 23.64 -6.33 7.16
CA LYS A 372 24.02 -6.28 8.57
C LYS A 372 22.75 -6.40 9.43
N ILE A 373 22.57 -7.56 10.07
CA ILE A 373 21.49 -7.83 11.02
C ILE A 373 21.97 -7.40 12.41
N ILE A 374 21.26 -6.47 13.04
CA ILE A 374 21.66 -5.87 14.32
C ILE A 374 20.50 -5.96 15.30
N ASN A 375 20.70 -6.67 16.40
CA ASN A 375 19.84 -6.55 17.57
C ASN A 375 20.49 -5.55 18.54
N LYS A 376 19.83 -4.41 18.79
CA LYS A 376 20.30 -3.39 19.73
C LYS A 376 19.97 -3.71 21.20
N SER A 377 19.14 -4.72 21.47
CA SER A 377 18.81 -5.13 22.83
C SER A 377 20.06 -5.63 23.56
N THR A 378 20.24 -5.17 24.79
CA THR A 378 21.28 -5.65 25.72
C THR A 378 20.78 -6.80 26.60
N SER A 379 19.53 -7.26 26.42
CA SER A 379 18.96 -8.36 27.19
C SER A 379 19.62 -9.70 26.85
N SER A 380 19.68 -10.64 27.80
CA SER A 380 20.13 -12.02 27.53
C SER A 380 19.21 -12.79 26.58
N SER A 381 17.99 -12.30 26.37
CA SER A 381 17.04 -12.87 25.42
C SER A 381 17.24 -12.39 23.98
N ALA A 382 18.18 -11.48 23.72
CA ALA A 382 18.44 -10.88 22.41
C ALA A 382 18.87 -11.93 21.38
N LYS A 383 18.13 -11.97 20.26
CA LYS A 383 18.36 -12.88 19.13
C LYS A 383 18.53 -12.10 17.84
N GLY A 384 19.51 -12.46 17.03
CA GLY A 384 19.58 -12.01 15.64
C GLY A 384 18.49 -12.69 14.82
N ILE A 385 18.58 -14.00 14.66
CA ILE A 385 17.59 -14.84 13.99
C ILE A 385 17.04 -15.87 14.97
N TYR A 386 15.72 -16.00 15.03
CA TYR A 386 15.02 -17.02 15.82
C TYR A 386 14.20 -17.93 14.90
N PHE A 387 14.47 -19.23 14.99
CA PHE A 387 13.69 -20.29 14.37
C PHE A 387 12.78 -21.00 15.38
N GLU A 388 11.48 -21.01 15.11
CA GLU A 388 10.48 -21.76 15.88
C GLU A 388 9.86 -22.88 15.04
N ASN A 389 9.55 -24.02 15.67
CA ASN A 389 8.83 -25.15 15.03
C ASN A 389 9.52 -25.76 13.80
N ILE A 390 8.82 -25.81 12.65
CA ILE A 390 9.30 -26.43 11.42
C ILE A 390 10.25 -25.47 10.70
N TYR A 391 11.44 -25.97 10.40
CA TYR A 391 12.53 -25.10 9.99
C TYR A 391 12.54 -24.74 8.50
N PRO A 392 12.72 -23.44 8.19
CA PRO A 392 12.91 -22.95 6.82
C PRO A 392 14.21 -23.47 6.19
N ILE A 393 14.24 -23.48 4.86
CA ILE A 393 15.50 -23.51 4.10
C ILE A 393 16.04 -22.08 4.06
N VAL A 394 17.20 -21.87 4.67
CA VAL A 394 17.82 -20.54 4.82
C VAL A 394 19.19 -20.47 4.15
N THR A 395 19.35 -19.46 3.31
CA THR A 395 20.63 -19.12 2.70
C THR A 395 21.04 -17.71 3.13
N LEU A 396 22.30 -17.53 3.54
CA LEU A 396 22.90 -16.25 3.90
C LEU A 396 24.14 -16.02 3.03
N ASN A 397 24.22 -14.88 2.35
CA ASN A 397 25.38 -14.51 1.53
C ASN A 397 25.85 -13.09 1.85
N ASN A 398 27.09 -12.94 2.33
CA ASN A 398 27.61 -11.65 2.77
C ASN A 398 26.70 -11.01 3.84
N VAL A 399 26.47 -11.73 4.94
CA VAL A 399 25.57 -11.31 6.03
C VAL A 399 26.32 -11.28 7.35
N LYS A 400 26.36 -10.13 8.00
CA LYS A 400 26.90 -9.97 9.37
C LYS A 400 25.76 -9.91 10.37
N ILE A 401 25.80 -10.72 11.43
CA ILE A 401 24.82 -10.71 12.52
C ILE A 401 25.50 -10.21 13.79
N ILE A 402 24.86 -9.28 14.50
CA ILE A 402 25.35 -8.68 15.74
C ILE A 402 24.22 -8.68 16.77
N SER A 403 24.49 -9.29 17.93
CA SER A 403 23.68 -9.14 19.15
C SER A 403 24.29 -8.04 20.02
N GLY A 404 23.46 -7.14 20.54
CA GLY A 404 23.83 -6.09 21.49
C GLY A 404 24.10 -6.61 22.91
N SER A 405 23.86 -7.90 23.15
CA SER A 405 24.15 -8.60 24.40
C SER A 405 25.28 -9.61 24.22
N GLU A 406 26.25 -9.57 25.13
CA GLU A 406 27.37 -10.53 25.22
C GLU A 406 26.91 -11.97 25.50
N VAL A 407 25.73 -12.13 26.09
CA VAL A 407 25.11 -13.43 26.40
C VAL A 407 23.89 -13.73 25.52
N GLY A 408 23.64 -12.92 24.49
CA GLY A 408 22.60 -13.14 23.49
C GLY A 408 22.99 -14.22 22.46
N SER A 409 22.13 -14.45 21.47
CA SER A 409 22.35 -15.45 20.41
C SER A 409 22.25 -14.81 19.03
N ASN A 410 23.25 -15.01 18.17
CA ASN A 410 23.15 -14.55 16.79
C ASN A 410 22.10 -15.36 16.01
N ILE A 411 22.07 -16.68 16.23
CA ILE A 411 21.08 -17.61 15.68
C ILE A 411 20.60 -18.53 16.80
N PHE A 412 19.29 -18.63 16.99
CA PHE A 412 18.66 -19.42 18.04
C PHE A 412 17.59 -20.36 17.49
N LEU A 413 17.53 -21.59 18.00
CA LEU A 413 16.51 -22.59 17.71
C LEU A 413 15.67 -22.88 18.95
N GLY A 414 14.36 -22.76 18.80
CA GLY A 414 13.41 -23.06 19.87
C GLY A 414 13.28 -24.54 20.21
N ASN A 415 13.41 -25.45 19.22
CA ASN A 415 13.15 -26.88 19.38
C ASN A 415 14.37 -27.76 18.97
N GLY A 416 14.58 -28.91 19.62
CA GLY A 416 15.83 -29.70 19.57
C GLY A 416 16.22 -30.39 18.25
N SER A 417 15.58 -30.09 17.13
CA SER A 417 15.98 -30.58 15.80
C SER A 417 17.03 -29.65 15.18
N SER A 418 17.98 -30.20 14.42
CA SER A 418 19.04 -29.41 13.78
C SER A 418 18.55 -28.68 12.53
N ILE A 419 19.08 -27.48 12.25
CA ILE A 419 18.85 -26.74 11.00
C ILE A 419 20.16 -26.55 10.24
N ASP A 420 20.13 -26.70 8.92
CA ASP A 420 21.25 -26.33 8.04
C ASP A 420 21.12 -24.87 7.61
N VAL A 421 22.12 -24.05 7.92
CA VAL A 421 22.23 -22.66 7.45
C VAL A 421 23.43 -22.56 6.51
N TYR A 422 23.19 -22.19 5.26
CA TYR A 422 24.25 -22.01 4.26
C TYR A 422 24.82 -20.60 4.37
N ASN A 423 26.10 -20.46 4.73
CA ASN A 423 26.76 -19.16 4.86
C ASN A 423 27.90 -18.99 3.84
N TYR A 424 27.85 -17.90 3.08
CA TYR A 424 28.87 -17.50 2.10
C TYR A 424 29.65 -16.22 2.50
N GLY A 425 29.61 -15.78 3.77
CA GLY A 425 30.46 -14.70 4.31
C GLY A 425 30.20 -14.30 5.78
N LEU A 426 31.31 -14.14 6.54
CA LEU A 426 31.54 -13.45 7.83
C LEU A 426 30.47 -13.52 8.95
N PHE A 427 30.77 -14.26 10.03
CA PHE A 427 30.24 -13.97 11.37
C PHE A 427 31.24 -13.12 12.16
N GLY A 428 30.75 -12.14 12.93
CA GLY A 428 31.49 -11.52 14.03
C GLY A 428 31.09 -12.19 15.35
N ASN A 429 32.08 -12.44 16.21
CA ASN A 429 32.00 -13.11 17.52
C ASN A 429 30.61 -13.11 18.18
N LEU A 430 30.06 -14.32 18.40
CA LEU A 430 29.28 -14.80 19.57
C LEU A 430 28.45 -16.05 19.24
N THR A 431 28.06 -16.76 20.30
CA THR A 431 27.53 -18.14 20.38
C THR A 431 26.48 -18.49 19.32
N ILE A 432 26.79 -19.50 18.51
CA ILE A 432 25.85 -20.22 17.64
C ILE A 432 25.40 -21.46 18.40
N GLN A 433 24.10 -21.67 18.56
CA GLN A 433 23.58 -22.83 19.28
C GLN A 433 24.02 -24.14 18.60
N SER A 434 24.36 -25.17 19.38
CA SER A 434 24.93 -26.44 18.89
C SER A 434 24.06 -27.22 17.89
N ALA A 435 22.76 -26.91 17.82
CA ALA A 435 21.82 -27.50 16.86
C ALA A 435 21.81 -26.78 15.48
N VAL A 436 22.53 -25.67 15.31
CA VAL A 436 22.72 -25.03 13.99
C VAL A 436 23.90 -25.70 13.29
N ASN A 437 23.62 -26.42 12.21
CA ASN A 437 24.66 -26.90 11.32
C ASN A 437 25.00 -25.79 10.31
N LEU A 438 26.06 -25.04 10.57
CA LEU A 438 26.61 -24.13 9.57
C LEU A 438 27.22 -24.93 8.41
N LYS A 439 26.62 -24.80 7.23
CA LYS A 439 27.20 -25.32 5.98
C LYS A 439 27.98 -24.17 5.35
N ILE A 440 29.29 -24.16 5.58
CA ILE A 440 30.21 -23.25 4.88
C ILE A 440 30.51 -23.89 3.51
N GLY A 441 30.13 -23.19 2.45
CA GLY A 441 30.42 -23.59 1.08
C GLY A 441 29.21 -23.97 0.23
N PRO A 442 29.43 -24.22 -1.07
CA PRO A 442 28.36 -24.45 -2.03
C PRO A 442 27.46 -25.60 -1.60
N LYS A 443 26.15 -25.46 -1.87
CA LYS A 443 25.20 -26.57 -1.91
C LYS A 443 25.88 -27.75 -2.64
N PRO A 444 25.72 -29.01 -2.19
CA PRO A 444 26.26 -30.17 -2.91
C PRO A 444 25.92 -30.06 -4.41
N GLY A 445 26.93 -29.83 -5.27
CA GLY A 445 26.78 -29.67 -6.72
C GLY A 445 27.14 -28.31 -7.35
N ALA A 446 27.49 -27.26 -6.60
CA ALA A 446 27.94 -25.98 -7.20
C ALA A 446 29.47 -25.85 -7.24
N SER A 447 30.04 -25.69 -8.44
CA SER A 447 31.47 -25.43 -8.67
C SER A 447 31.74 -23.92 -8.87
N GLY A 448 32.83 -23.40 -8.29
CA GLY A 448 33.41 -22.10 -8.69
C GLY A 448 33.41 -20.92 -7.70
N TYR A 449 33.23 -21.12 -6.39
CA TYR A 449 33.27 -19.99 -5.43
C TYR A 449 34.63 -19.85 -4.72
N ASN A 450 35.24 -18.65 -4.82
CA ASN A 450 36.42 -18.24 -4.05
C ASN A 450 36.01 -17.67 -2.69
N TYR A 451 36.46 -18.27 -1.60
CA TYR A 451 36.26 -17.75 -0.25
C TYR A 451 37.29 -16.66 0.05
N GLN A 452 36.85 -15.54 0.61
CA GLN A 452 37.72 -14.69 1.43
C GLN A 452 37.37 -14.93 2.89
N CYS A 453 38.18 -15.74 3.56
CA CYS A 453 38.27 -15.70 5.01
C CYS A 453 39.02 -14.42 5.36
N ILE A 454 38.33 -13.41 5.90
CA ILE A 454 39.00 -12.27 6.52
C ILE A 454 38.96 -12.56 8.02
N ILE A 455 40.11 -12.92 8.57
CA ILE A 455 40.34 -12.97 10.00
C ILE A 455 40.58 -11.51 10.41
N ASP A 456 39.70 -10.98 11.24
CA ASP A 456 39.86 -9.66 11.86
C ASP A 456 40.65 -9.85 13.16
N GLU A 457 41.90 -9.40 13.18
CA GLU A 457 42.79 -9.52 14.35
C GLU A 457 42.38 -8.59 15.50
N ASP A 458 41.48 -7.62 15.27
CA ASP A 458 40.98 -6.72 16.31
C ASP A 458 39.86 -7.36 17.17
N LEU A 459 39.54 -8.63 16.95
CA LEU A 459 38.49 -9.40 17.64
C LEU A 459 39.03 -10.52 18.56
N THR A 460 40.31 -10.52 18.92
CA THR A 460 40.89 -11.36 20.00
C THR A 460 41.01 -10.63 21.33
#